data_AF-A0A8H6JFP7-F1
#
_entry.id   AF-A0A8H6JFP7-F1
#
_cell.length_a   1.000
_cell.length_b   1.000
_cell.length_c   1.000
_cell.angle_alpha   90.00
_cell.angle_beta   90.00
_cell.angle_gamma   90.00
#
_symmetry.space_group_name_H-M   'P 1'
#
loop_
_entity.id
_entity.type
_entity.pdbx_description
1 polymer ?
#
loop_
_entity_poly.entity_id
_entity_poly.type
_entity_poly.pdbx_seq_one_letter_code
_entity_poly.pdbx_strand_id
1 'polypeptide(L)'
;MEARTLTRPATAALATLLRPARVSAVQCRGHKTTTRTKKALNIPPHPDFVPSASLGGGHTILVNPPAAAPSVYHTPFKFLPPTDPRRRANLSSLFNKTTPSNESSSSTSSTSLPPAIKVPARGANPRYHLTKDDVAEIRRLRAEDPVKWSVTALARKFDCSEVFITICTPAPREHKERIAARLEAVKSKWGGIRTRAREDRSRRKEMLFKGEL
;
A
#
# COMPACT_ATOMS: atom_id res chain seq x y z
N MET A 1 -74.30 -32.58 -50.06
CA MET A 1 -73.40 -33.44 -50.85
C MET A 1 -72.06 -33.48 -50.10
N GLU A 2 -71.96 -34.05 -48.90
CA GLU A 2 -72.00 -35.49 -48.57
C GLU A 2 -71.09 -36.32 -49.49
N ALA A 3 -69.91 -36.70 -49.00
CA ALA A 3 -69.47 -38.09 -48.91
C ALA A 3 -68.12 -38.20 -48.16
N ARG A 4 -68.19 -38.78 -46.96
CA ARG A 4 -67.07 -39.33 -46.20
C ARG A 4 -66.60 -40.63 -46.86
N THR A 5 -65.29 -40.89 -46.89
CA THR A 5 -64.76 -42.25 -46.83
C THR A 5 -63.55 -42.34 -45.92
N LEU A 6 -63.70 -43.17 -44.90
CA LEU A 6 -62.70 -43.64 -43.96
C LEU A 6 -61.96 -44.82 -44.60
N THR A 7 -60.63 -44.85 -44.58
CA THR A 7 -59.87 -46.11 -44.51
C THR A 7 -58.52 -45.87 -43.82
N ARG A 8 -58.39 -46.42 -42.60
CA ARG A 8 -57.11 -46.69 -41.94
C ARG A 8 -56.44 -47.90 -42.60
N PRO A 9 -55.11 -47.93 -42.67
CA PRO A 9 -54.39 -49.17 -42.43
C PRO A 9 -53.67 -49.11 -41.08
N ALA A 10 -54.06 -50.05 -40.22
CA ALA A 10 -53.42 -50.33 -38.95
C ALA A 10 -52.18 -51.20 -39.18
N THR A 11 -50.99 -50.61 -39.17
CA THR A 11 -49.72 -51.34 -39.00
C THR A 11 -48.71 -50.45 -38.25
N ALA A 12 -49.10 -50.00 -37.05
CA ALA A 12 -48.18 -49.37 -36.09
C ALA A 12 -47.86 -50.35 -34.96
N ALA A 13 -47.16 -51.43 -35.27
CA ALA A 13 -46.49 -52.27 -34.29
C ALA A 13 -45.39 -53.05 -35.01
N LEU A 14 -44.19 -53.10 -34.42
CA LEU A 14 -42.98 -53.83 -34.89
C LEU A 14 -41.90 -53.05 -35.65
N ALA A 15 -41.71 -51.75 -35.37
CA ALA A 15 -40.47 -51.03 -35.71
C ALA A 15 -39.73 -50.45 -34.49
N THR A 16 -39.99 -50.98 -33.29
CA THR A 16 -39.44 -50.45 -32.02
C THR A 16 -38.22 -51.19 -31.49
N LEU A 17 -37.69 -52.20 -32.18
CA LEU A 17 -36.65 -53.08 -31.61
C LEU A 17 -35.21 -52.84 -32.07
N LEU A 18 -34.93 -51.85 -32.91
CA LEU A 18 -33.55 -51.42 -33.20
C LEU A 18 -33.43 -49.89 -33.07
N ARG A 19 -33.68 -49.37 -31.86
CA ARG A 19 -33.27 -48.01 -31.50
C ARG A 19 -31.85 -48.13 -30.97
N PRO A 20 -30.80 -47.60 -31.64
CA PRO A 20 -29.50 -47.49 -31.00
C PRO A 20 -29.72 -46.71 -29.70
N ALA A 21 -29.21 -47.23 -28.60
CA ALA A 21 -29.24 -46.55 -27.31
C ALA A 21 -28.77 -45.12 -27.56
N ARG A 22 -29.69 -44.15 -27.47
CA ARG A 22 -29.31 -42.74 -27.42
C ARG A 22 -28.60 -42.60 -26.09
N VAL A 23 -27.29 -42.83 -26.11
CA VAL A 23 -26.41 -42.36 -25.05
C VAL A 23 -26.79 -40.90 -24.92
N SER A 24 -27.42 -40.53 -23.81
CA SER A 24 -27.66 -39.15 -23.49
C SER A 24 -26.27 -38.54 -23.46
N ALA A 25 -25.88 -37.89 -24.56
CA ALA A 25 -24.68 -37.09 -24.59
C ALA A 25 -24.99 -35.93 -23.65
N VAL A 26 -24.75 -36.15 -22.36
CA VAL A 26 -24.70 -35.09 -21.36
C VAL A 26 -23.69 -34.13 -21.95
N GLN A 27 -24.17 -32.99 -22.44
CA GLN A 27 -23.28 -31.94 -22.91
C GLN A 27 -22.51 -31.47 -21.68
N CYS A 28 -21.34 -32.07 -21.44
CA CYS A 28 -20.40 -31.63 -20.42
C CYS A 28 -20.03 -30.18 -20.77
N ARG A 29 -20.63 -29.25 -20.03
CA ARG A 29 -20.68 -27.84 -20.37
C ARG A 29 -19.36 -27.19 -19.99
N GLY A 30 -18.31 -27.42 -20.79
CA GLY A 30 -16.97 -26.91 -20.54
C GLY A 30 -16.77 -25.42 -20.87
N HIS A 31 -15.68 -24.85 -20.34
CA HIS A 31 -15.16 -23.49 -20.63
C HIS A 31 -14.36 -23.43 -21.94
N LYS A 32 -14.78 -24.18 -22.97
CA LYS A 32 -13.99 -24.35 -24.21
C LYS A 32 -14.00 -23.13 -25.14
N THR A 33 -14.80 -22.10 -24.84
CA THR A 33 -14.89 -20.89 -25.67
C THR A 33 -14.58 -19.64 -24.86
N THR A 34 -13.87 -18.70 -25.48
CA THR A 34 -13.48 -17.41 -24.89
C THR A 34 -14.70 -16.62 -24.37
N THR A 35 -15.82 -16.66 -25.08
CA THR A 35 -17.08 -16.02 -24.66
C THR A 35 -17.60 -16.54 -23.32
N ARG A 36 -17.46 -17.85 -23.05
CA ARG A 36 -17.90 -18.45 -21.79
C ARG A 36 -17.00 -18.03 -20.64
N THR A 37 -15.68 -18.03 -20.87
CA THR A 37 -14.70 -17.55 -19.89
C THR A 37 -14.92 -16.07 -19.58
N LYS A 38 -15.13 -15.22 -20.59
CA LYS A 38 -15.43 -13.79 -20.39
C LYS A 38 -16.68 -13.55 -19.55
N LYS A 39 -17.76 -14.32 -19.79
CA LYS A 39 -19.00 -14.20 -18.99
C LYS A 39 -18.81 -14.69 -17.54
N ALA A 40 -18.02 -15.75 -17.35
CA ALA A 40 -17.73 -16.29 -16.02
C ALA A 40 -16.83 -15.34 -15.19
N LEU A 41 -15.91 -14.61 -15.83
CA LEU A 41 -15.01 -13.65 -15.19
C LEU A 41 -15.53 -12.20 -15.25
N ASN A 42 -16.82 -12.00 -15.52
CA ASN A 42 -17.38 -10.66 -15.62
C ASN A 42 -17.50 -10.00 -14.23
N ILE A 43 -16.95 -8.81 -14.09
CA ILE A 43 -17.05 -7.99 -12.88
C ILE A 43 -17.98 -6.81 -13.22
N PRO A 44 -19.08 -6.59 -12.47
CA PRO A 44 -19.97 -5.47 -12.73
C PRO A 44 -19.27 -4.12 -12.45
N PRO A 45 -19.69 -3.03 -13.12
CA PRO A 45 -19.18 -1.70 -12.84
C PRO A 45 -19.61 -1.21 -11.44
N HIS A 46 -18.99 -0.12 -10.97
CA HIS A 46 -19.39 0.55 -9.73
C HIS A 46 -20.85 1.07 -9.83
N PRO A 47 -21.67 1.00 -8.76
CA PRO A 47 -23.09 1.36 -8.78
C PRO A 47 -23.38 2.75 -9.34
N ASP A 48 -22.49 3.71 -9.09
CA ASP A 48 -22.58 5.09 -9.62
C ASP A 48 -22.67 5.19 -11.16
N PHE A 49 -22.20 4.16 -11.88
CA PHE A 49 -22.28 4.10 -13.35
C PHE A 49 -23.50 3.32 -13.84
N VAL A 50 -24.28 2.72 -12.94
CA VAL A 50 -25.52 2.04 -13.29
C VAL A 50 -26.59 3.12 -13.53
N PRO A 51 -27.26 3.14 -14.69
CA PRO A 51 -28.30 4.13 -14.96
C PRO A 51 -29.39 4.09 -13.88
N SER A 52 -29.53 5.18 -13.12
CA SER A 52 -30.65 5.34 -12.19
C SER A 52 -31.83 5.97 -12.94
N ALA A 53 -33.00 5.35 -12.87
CA ALA A 53 -34.24 5.84 -13.46
C ALA A 53 -34.71 7.19 -12.87
N SER A 54 -34.07 7.69 -11.81
CA SER A 54 -34.43 8.92 -11.10
C SER A 54 -33.85 10.21 -11.68
N LEU A 55 -32.87 10.14 -12.59
CA LEU A 55 -32.34 11.32 -13.26
C LEU A 55 -33.18 11.61 -14.50
N GLY A 56 -34.10 12.58 -14.38
CA GLY A 56 -34.84 13.13 -15.53
C GLY A 56 -33.87 13.49 -16.67
N GLY A 57 -34.33 13.37 -17.93
CA GLY A 57 -33.52 13.22 -19.15
C GLY A 57 -32.52 14.32 -19.57
N GLY A 58 -31.87 15.00 -18.63
CA GLY A 58 -30.73 15.89 -18.84
C GLY A 58 -29.38 15.28 -18.42
N HIS A 59 -28.29 16.00 -18.69
CA HIS A 59 -26.94 15.60 -18.30
C HIS A 59 -26.57 16.16 -16.92
N THR A 60 -26.05 15.32 -16.03
CA THR A 60 -25.61 15.70 -14.68
C THR A 60 -24.16 15.27 -14.45
N ILE A 61 -23.37 16.12 -13.78
CA ILE A 61 -21.99 15.80 -13.38
C ILE A 61 -22.02 15.17 -11.98
N LEU A 62 -21.60 13.91 -11.87
CA LEU A 62 -21.48 13.19 -10.60
C LEU A 62 -20.05 13.28 -10.04
N VAL A 63 -19.92 13.54 -8.74
CA VAL A 63 -18.64 13.51 -8.04
C VAL A 63 -18.40 12.12 -7.46
N ASN A 64 -17.60 11.30 -8.15
CA ASN A 64 -17.24 9.94 -7.73
C ASN A 64 -15.75 9.86 -7.35
N PRO A 65 -15.38 10.10 -6.08
CA PRO A 65 -14.00 9.95 -5.63
C PRO A 65 -13.62 8.45 -5.62
N PRO A 66 -12.60 8.01 -6.38
CA PRO A 66 -12.27 6.59 -6.45
C PRO A 66 -11.65 6.10 -5.13
N ALA A 67 -11.94 4.84 -4.77
CA ALA A 67 -11.31 4.14 -3.65
C ALA A 67 -9.89 3.63 -4.01
N ALA A 68 -9.06 4.51 -4.56
CA ALA A 68 -7.71 4.22 -5.00
C ALA A 68 -6.70 5.21 -4.40
N ALA A 69 -5.43 4.83 -4.34
CA ALA A 69 -4.38 5.74 -3.91
C ALA A 69 -4.26 6.92 -4.90
N PRO A 70 -4.13 8.17 -4.42
CA PRO A 70 -3.95 9.32 -5.29
C PRO A 70 -2.59 9.26 -6.00
N SER A 71 -2.53 9.79 -7.22
CA SER A 71 -1.26 9.94 -7.94
C SER A 71 -0.45 11.13 -7.39
N VAL A 72 0.86 11.14 -7.65
CA VAL A 72 1.77 12.24 -7.24
C VAL A 72 1.35 13.60 -7.82
N TYR A 73 0.65 13.60 -8.96
CA TYR A 73 0.14 14.81 -9.60
C TYR A 73 -1.06 15.44 -8.87
N HIS A 74 -1.71 14.70 -7.97
CA HIS A 74 -2.71 15.28 -7.06
C HIS A 74 -2.00 15.95 -5.88
N THR A 75 -1.40 17.10 -6.15
CA THR A 75 -0.56 17.83 -5.19
C THR A 75 -1.39 18.35 -4.01
N PRO A 76 -1.05 18.02 -2.76
CA PRO A 76 -1.76 18.53 -1.60
C PRO A 76 -1.58 20.05 -1.48
N PHE A 77 -2.58 20.75 -0.93
CA PHE A 77 -2.59 22.23 -0.88
C PHE A 77 -1.43 22.85 -0.10
N LYS A 78 -0.76 22.08 0.76
CA LYS A 78 0.45 22.52 1.47
C LYS A 78 1.64 22.74 0.54
N PHE A 79 1.68 22.05 -0.60
CA PHE A 79 2.76 22.13 -1.59
C PHE A 79 2.44 23.06 -2.76
N LEU A 80 1.21 23.59 -2.84
CA LEU A 80 0.87 24.61 -3.84
C LEU A 80 1.41 25.98 -3.42
N PRO A 81 1.93 26.79 -4.37
CA PRO A 81 2.28 28.18 -4.12
C PRO A 81 1.08 28.98 -3.57
N PRO A 82 1.31 29.99 -2.70
CA PRO A 82 0.22 30.82 -2.18
C PRO A 82 -0.60 31.56 -3.25
N THR A 83 0.01 31.84 -4.40
CA THR A 83 -0.61 32.52 -5.55
C THR A 83 -1.51 31.63 -6.39
N ASP A 84 -1.47 30.30 -6.22
CA ASP A 84 -2.24 29.36 -7.03
C ASP A 84 -3.75 29.43 -6.66
N PRO A 85 -4.65 29.76 -7.61
CA PRO A 85 -6.09 29.87 -7.33
C PRO A 85 -6.72 28.53 -6.90
N ARG A 86 -6.14 27.39 -7.30
CA ARG A 86 -6.62 26.05 -6.93
C ARG A 86 -6.53 25.79 -5.43
N ARG A 87 -5.67 26.51 -4.73
CA ARG A 87 -5.54 26.45 -3.26
C ARG A 87 -6.80 26.96 -2.54
N ARG A 88 -7.54 27.92 -3.13
CA ARG A 88 -8.72 28.54 -2.51
C ARG A 88 -10.02 27.81 -2.82
N ALA A 89 -10.20 27.37 -4.07
CA ALA A 89 -11.46 26.81 -4.55
C ALA A 89 -11.85 25.47 -3.88
N ASN A 90 -10.87 24.65 -3.49
CA ASN A 90 -11.12 23.30 -2.99
C ASN A 90 -11.08 23.16 -1.46
N LEU A 91 -10.69 24.22 -0.72
CA LEU A 91 -10.68 24.18 0.75
C LEU A 91 -12.11 24.03 1.30
N SER A 92 -13.08 24.75 0.73
CA SER A 92 -14.49 24.66 1.11
C SER A 92 -15.05 23.24 0.98
N SER A 93 -14.68 22.51 -0.07
CA SER A 93 -15.12 21.12 -0.29
C SER A 93 -14.52 20.13 0.71
N LEU A 94 -13.32 20.38 1.26
CA LEU A 94 -12.71 19.51 2.27
C LEU A 94 -13.36 19.68 3.65
N PHE A 95 -13.67 20.91 4.05
CA PHE A 95 -14.31 21.19 5.34
C PHE A 95 -15.83 20.93 5.36
N ASN A 96 -16.48 20.88 4.20
CA ASN A 96 -17.90 20.48 4.12
C ASN A 96 -18.10 18.95 4.16
N LYS A 97 -17.07 18.14 3.87
CA LYS A 97 -17.16 16.67 3.87
C LYS A 97 -17.01 16.03 5.26
N THR A 98 -16.69 16.81 6.28
CA THR A 98 -16.53 16.35 7.67
C THR A 98 -17.84 16.35 8.47
N THR A 99 -19.00 16.56 7.85
CA THR A 99 -20.29 16.26 8.49
C THR A 99 -20.69 14.81 8.17
N PRO A 100 -20.45 13.83 9.05
CA PRO A 100 -21.27 12.64 9.03
C PRO A 100 -22.67 13.07 9.48
N SER A 101 -23.63 13.01 8.57
CA SER A 101 -25.04 13.03 8.95
C SER A 101 -25.33 11.78 9.80
N ASN A 102 -25.81 12.01 11.04
CA ASN A 102 -26.09 11.09 12.15
C ASN A 102 -24.84 10.54 12.86
N GLU A 103 -24.56 10.78 14.14
CA GLU A 103 -25.40 11.08 15.32
C GLU A 103 -24.72 12.09 16.27
N SER A 104 -25.58 12.77 17.02
CA SER A 104 -25.37 13.83 18.00
C SER A 104 -24.27 13.58 19.05
N SER A 105 -23.35 14.54 19.22
CA SER A 105 -23.09 15.19 20.52
C SER A 105 -22.00 16.25 20.41
N SER A 106 -22.36 17.45 20.86
CA SER A 106 -21.49 18.57 21.11
C SER A 106 -20.40 18.23 22.12
N SER A 107 -19.14 18.18 21.70
CA SER A 107 -17.97 18.51 22.53
C SER A 107 -16.73 18.57 21.64
N THR A 108 -16.12 19.75 21.50
CA THR A 108 -14.68 19.98 21.25
C THR A 108 -13.90 18.80 20.63
N SER A 109 -14.30 18.34 19.45
CA SER A 109 -13.68 17.18 18.83
C SER A 109 -12.44 17.64 18.08
N SER A 110 -11.33 17.78 18.81
CA SER A 110 -10.00 17.65 18.22
C SER A 110 -10.04 16.41 17.32
N THR A 111 -10.00 16.61 16.00
CA THR A 111 -10.01 15.53 15.01
C THR A 111 -9.00 14.48 15.43
N SER A 112 -9.49 13.30 15.84
CA SER A 112 -8.65 12.21 16.32
C SER A 112 -7.82 11.70 15.15
N LEU A 113 -6.56 12.10 15.10
CA LEU A 113 -5.61 11.60 14.12
C LEU A 113 -5.40 10.10 14.34
N PRO A 114 -5.11 9.32 13.28
CA PRO A 114 -4.75 7.92 13.45
C PRO A 114 -3.53 7.79 14.38
N PRO A 115 -3.35 6.63 15.04
CA PRO A 115 -2.26 6.43 15.97
C PRO A 115 -0.92 6.67 15.27
N ALA A 116 -0.09 7.51 15.88
CA ALA A 116 1.22 7.83 15.32
C ALA A 116 2.13 6.59 15.34
N ILE A 117 2.77 6.31 14.20
CA ILE A 117 3.82 5.30 14.12
C ILE A 117 5.03 5.82 14.91
N LYS A 118 5.55 5.02 15.85
CA LYS A 118 6.76 5.33 16.62
C LYS A 118 7.99 5.23 15.72
N VAL A 119 8.28 6.29 14.98
CA VAL A 119 9.55 6.45 14.26
C VAL A 119 10.56 7.17 15.13
N PRO A 120 11.86 6.81 15.10
CA PRO A 120 12.90 7.56 15.77
C PRO A 120 13.05 8.93 15.08
N ALA A 121 12.32 9.91 15.59
CA ALA A 121 12.39 11.30 15.16
C ALA A 121 13.21 12.12 16.15
N ARG A 122 13.61 13.33 15.74
CA ARG A 122 14.23 14.34 16.61
C ARG A 122 13.35 14.74 17.83
N GLY A 123 12.11 14.25 17.88
CA GLY A 123 11.10 14.63 18.86
C GLY A 123 10.44 15.96 18.49
N ALA A 124 9.32 16.28 19.14
CA ALA A 124 8.66 17.57 18.97
C ALA A 124 9.52 18.73 19.52
N ASN A 125 10.28 18.46 20.59
CA ASN A 125 11.09 19.45 21.30
C ASN A 125 12.57 19.03 21.27
N PRO A 126 13.36 19.46 20.27
CA PRO A 126 14.81 19.22 20.29
C PRO A 126 15.47 19.97 21.45
N ARG A 127 16.30 19.27 22.24
CA ARG A 127 17.02 19.85 23.38
C ARG A 127 18.45 20.23 22.97
N TYR A 128 18.78 21.51 23.02
CA TYR A 128 20.09 22.07 22.67
C TYR A 128 20.81 22.60 23.91
N HIS A 129 21.16 21.71 24.83
CA HIS A 129 21.70 22.07 26.14
C HIS A 129 23.24 21.99 26.23
N LEU A 130 23.89 21.34 25.26
CA LEU A 130 25.34 21.16 25.25
C LEU A 130 26.07 22.41 24.79
N THR A 131 27.14 22.74 25.50
CA THR A 131 28.03 23.85 25.19
C THR A 131 29.19 23.43 24.29
N LYS A 132 30.00 24.40 23.84
CA LYS A 132 31.19 24.12 23.03
C LYS A 132 32.22 23.29 23.79
N ASP A 133 32.32 23.52 25.10
CA ASP A 133 33.27 22.85 25.98
C ASP A 133 32.88 21.38 26.17
N ASP A 134 31.59 21.10 26.31
CA ASP A 134 31.07 19.73 26.34
C ASP A 134 31.42 18.97 25.05
N VAL A 135 31.29 19.63 23.89
CA VAL A 135 31.64 19.02 22.60
C VAL A 135 33.15 18.75 22.49
N ALA A 136 33.99 19.64 23.02
CA ALA A 136 35.44 19.42 23.08
C ALA A 136 35.78 18.21 23.97
N GLU A 137 35.10 18.07 25.12
CA GLU A 137 35.27 16.93 26.01
C GLU A 137 34.79 15.62 25.38
N ILE A 138 33.66 15.63 24.67
CA ILE A 138 33.19 14.45 23.89
C ILE A 138 34.26 14.03 22.88
N ARG A 139 34.87 14.98 22.16
CA ARG A 139 35.96 14.70 21.20
C ARG A 139 37.16 14.07 21.88
N ARG A 140 37.58 14.65 23.00
CA ARG A 140 38.71 14.17 23.79
C ARG A 140 38.47 12.73 24.25
N LEU A 141 37.38 12.46 24.95
CA LEU A 141 37.08 11.13 25.51
C LEU A 141 36.96 10.05 24.42
N ARG A 142 36.39 10.41 23.26
CA ARG A 142 36.25 9.50 22.12
C ARG A 142 37.59 9.18 21.45
N ALA A 143 38.52 10.12 21.44
CA ALA A 143 39.86 9.95 20.91
C ALA A 143 40.76 9.15 21.85
N GLU A 144 40.61 9.35 23.17
CA GLU A 144 41.34 8.61 24.20
C GLU A 144 41.01 7.12 24.16
N ASP A 145 39.74 6.74 24.39
CA ASP A 145 39.33 5.34 24.48
C ASP A 145 37.97 5.10 23.80
N PRO A 146 37.92 4.79 22.49
CA PRO A 146 36.66 4.61 21.76
C PRO A 146 35.86 3.37 22.20
N VAL A 147 36.51 2.42 22.88
CA VAL A 147 35.88 1.20 23.40
C VAL A 147 35.13 1.49 24.71
N LYS A 148 35.76 2.21 25.64
CA LYS A 148 35.16 2.62 26.92
C LYS A 148 34.14 3.73 26.71
N TRP A 149 34.52 4.77 25.97
CA TRP A 149 33.68 5.91 25.60
C TRP A 149 32.99 5.67 24.26
N SER A 150 32.14 4.63 24.24
CA SER A 150 31.27 4.32 23.11
C SER A 150 30.24 5.43 22.88
N VAL A 151 29.61 5.44 21.70
CA VAL A 151 28.54 6.41 21.37
C VAL A 151 27.43 6.36 22.40
N THR A 152 27.06 5.16 22.83
CA THR A 152 25.99 4.94 23.83
C THR A 152 26.40 5.42 25.23
N ALA A 153 27.67 5.24 25.61
CA ALA A 153 28.19 5.71 26.90
C ALA A 153 28.24 7.25 26.96
N LEU A 154 28.72 7.89 25.89
CA LEU A 154 28.74 9.35 25.79
C LEU A 154 27.32 9.94 25.74
N ALA A 155 26.38 9.25 25.06
CA ALA A 155 24.99 9.68 24.95
C ALA A 155 24.32 9.75 26.32
N ARG A 156 24.62 8.76 27.17
CA ARG A 156 24.14 8.71 28.56
C ARG A 156 24.83 9.76 29.44
N LYS A 157 26.15 9.95 29.29
CA LYS A 157 26.92 10.90 30.10
C LYS A 157 26.47 12.35 29.85
N PHE A 158 26.28 12.71 28.60
CA PHE A 158 25.92 14.07 28.17
C PHE A 158 24.42 14.22 27.88
N ASP A 159 23.59 13.23 28.25
CA ASP A 159 22.13 13.23 28.09
C ASP A 159 21.68 13.76 26.70
N CYS A 160 22.22 13.13 25.65
CA CYS A 160 22.01 13.54 24.26
C CYS A 160 21.84 12.35 23.33
N SER A 161 21.43 12.60 22.08
CA SER A 161 21.21 11.54 21.09
C SER A 161 22.51 10.89 20.62
N GLU A 162 22.52 9.57 20.45
CA GLU A 162 23.65 8.82 19.86
C GLU A 162 24.04 9.34 18.47
N VAL A 163 23.05 9.78 17.69
CA VAL A 163 23.27 10.38 16.37
C VAL A 163 24.06 11.68 16.51
N PHE A 164 23.75 12.50 17.52
CA PHE A 164 24.45 13.77 17.75
C PHE A 164 25.94 13.55 18.07
N ILE A 165 26.27 12.54 18.88
CA ILE A 165 27.68 12.21 19.19
C ILE A 165 28.43 11.71 17.95
N THR A 166 27.75 10.93 17.11
CA THR A 166 28.31 10.45 15.84
C THR A 166 28.61 11.62 14.90
N ILE A 167 27.79 12.68 14.92
CA ILE A 167 28.02 13.93 14.17
C ILE A 167 29.21 14.70 14.77
N CYS A 168 29.27 14.82 16.10
CA CYS A 168 30.32 15.60 16.77
C CYS A 168 31.71 15.01 16.59
N THR A 169 31.81 13.67 16.63
CA THR A 169 33.08 12.94 16.78
C THR A 169 33.08 11.64 15.96
N PRO A 170 33.81 11.57 14.84
CA PRO A 170 34.05 10.30 14.19
C PRO A 170 34.93 9.43 15.10
N ALA A 171 34.68 8.12 15.12
CA ALA A 171 35.61 7.19 15.77
C ALA A 171 37.00 7.23 15.11
N PRO A 172 38.09 6.99 15.86
CA PRO A 172 39.44 6.92 15.31
C PRO A 172 39.53 5.81 14.24
N ARG A 173 40.42 6.00 13.27
CA ARG A 173 40.52 5.14 12.07
C ARG A 173 40.75 3.67 12.44
N GLU A 174 41.68 3.40 13.35
CA GLU A 174 42.01 2.05 13.81
C GLU A 174 40.78 1.33 14.41
N HIS A 175 39.97 2.04 15.18
CA HIS A 175 38.76 1.45 15.76
C HIS A 175 37.71 1.13 14.69
N LYS A 176 37.56 1.99 13.67
CA LYS A 176 36.67 1.74 12.53
C LYS A 176 37.11 0.52 11.74
N GLU A 177 38.41 0.39 11.48
CA GLU A 177 39.00 -0.76 10.78
C GLU A 177 38.78 -2.05 11.57
N ARG A 178 38.98 -2.03 12.89
CA ARG A 178 38.68 -3.19 13.76
C ARG A 178 37.20 -3.60 13.72
N ILE A 179 36.28 -2.63 13.72
CA ILE A 179 34.84 -2.91 13.58
C ILE A 179 34.53 -3.49 12.19
N ALA A 180 35.12 -2.92 11.14
CA ALA A 180 34.94 -3.40 9.78
C ALA A 180 35.44 -4.84 9.62
N ALA A 181 36.65 -5.15 10.11
CA ALA A 181 37.20 -6.50 10.12
C ALA A 181 36.31 -7.48 10.89
N ARG A 182 35.77 -7.07 12.03
CA ARG A 182 34.80 -7.89 12.78
C ARG A 182 33.51 -8.14 11.99
N LEU A 183 33.00 -7.13 11.30
CA LEU A 183 31.82 -7.28 10.44
C LEU A 183 32.10 -8.24 9.28
N GLU A 184 33.26 -8.12 8.62
CA GLU A 184 33.65 -9.05 7.55
C GLU A 184 33.80 -10.49 8.06
N ALA A 185 34.40 -10.69 9.24
CA ALA A 185 34.47 -12.01 9.87
C ALA A 185 33.10 -12.59 10.25
N VAL A 186 32.08 -11.74 10.49
CA VAL A 186 30.69 -12.18 10.69
C VAL A 186 30.01 -12.50 9.36
N LYS A 187 30.28 -11.71 8.31
CA LYS A 187 29.75 -11.93 6.96
C LYS A 187 30.31 -13.20 6.32
N SER A 188 31.59 -13.50 6.52
CA SER A 188 32.23 -14.72 6.00
C SER A 188 31.61 -16.00 6.57
N LYS A 189 31.00 -15.92 7.76
CA LYS A 189 30.26 -17.03 8.40
C LYS A 189 28.83 -17.20 7.88
N TRP A 190 28.35 -16.35 6.98
CA TRP A 190 27.00 -16.50 6.42
C TRP A 190 26.98 -17.62 5.38
N GLY A 191 26.02 -18.54 5.51
CA GLY A 191 25.73 -19.52 4.46
C GLY A 191 25.02 -18.88 3.25
N GLY A 192 25.00 -19.59 2.12
CA GLY A 192 24.51 -19.04 0.84
C GLY A 192 23.08 -18.48 0.88
N ILE A 193 22.16 -19.11 1.62
CA ILE A 193 20.77 -18.64 1.76
C ILE A 193 20.73 -17.27 2.45
N ARG A 194 21.49 -17.10 3.55
CA ARG A 194 21.52 -15.86 4.31
C ARG A 194 22.16 -14.72 3.52
N THR A 195 23.22 -15.02 2.77
CA THR A 195 23.90 -14.04 1.92
C THR A 195 22.95 -13.52 0.83
N ARG A 196 22.30 -14.41 0.08
CA ARG A 196 21.30 -14.04 -0.95
C ARG A 196 20.17 -13.18 -0.36
N ALA A 197 19.60 -13.59 0.78
CA ALA A 197 18.52 -12.83 1.43
C ALA A 197 18.95 -11.42 1.89
N ARG A 198 20.23 -11.22 2.25
CA ARG A 198 20.78 -9.92 2.62
C ARG A 198 21.01 -9.03 1.40
N GLU A 199 21.54 -9.60 0.31
CA GLU A 199 21.66 -8.90 -0.98
C GLU A 199 20.29 -8.45 -1.50
N ASP A 200 19.29 -9.32 -1.48
CA ASP A 200 17.93 -8.98 -1.94
C ASP A 200 17.28 -7.91 -1.06
N ARG A 201 17.60 -7.86 0.24
CA ARG A 201 17.16 -6.76 1.11
C ARG A 201 17.80 -5.44 0.70
N SER A 202 19.09 -5.43 0.37
CA SER A 202 19.77 -4.23 -0.13
C SER A 202 19.20 -3.78 -1.48
N ARG A 203 19.00 -4.71 -2.42
CA ARG A 203 18.38 -4.42 -3.73
C ARG A 203 16.98 -3.81 -3.56
N ARG A 204 16.13 -4.40 -2.72
CA ARG A 204 14.78 -3.85 -2.46
C ARG A 204 14.83 -2.44 -1.86
N LYS A 205 15.79 -2.16 -0.99
CA LYS A 205 15.99 -0.81 -0.44
C LYS A 205 16.39 0.18 -1.53
N GLU A 206 17.28 -0.22 -2.45
CA GLU A 206 17.68 0.62 -3.58
C GLU A 206 16.52 0.86 -4.55
N MET A 207 15.76 -0.19 -4.92
CA MET A 207 14.56 -0.10 -5.75
C MET A 207 13.49 0.84 -5.16
N LEU A 208 13.29 0.79 -3.84
CA LEU A 208 12.38 1.69 -3.14
C LEU A 208 12.77 3.16 -3.32
N PHE A 209 14.06 3.50 -3.21
CA PHE A 209 14.51 4.88 -3.42
C PHE A 209 14.46 5.32 -4.88
N LYS A 210 14.47 4.38 -5.83
CA LYS A 210 14.26 4.66 -7.26
C LYS A 210 12.78 4.75 -7.65
N GLY A 211 11.85 4.36 -6.76
CA GLY A 211 10.42 4.33 -7.04
C GLY A 211 9.97 3.11 -7.86
N GLU A 212 10.74 2.03 -7.85
CA GLU A 212 10.44 0.76 -8.53
C GLU A 212 9.61 -0.21 -7.65
N LEU A 213 9.47 0.10 -6.34
CA LEU A 213 8.72 -0.65 -5.33
C LEU A 213 7.84 0.28 -4.47
#